data_AF-A0A2X1L2X6-F1
#
_entry.id   AF-A0A2X1L2X6-F1
#
_cell.length_a   1.000
_cell.length_b   1.000
_cell.length_c   1.000
_cell.angle_alpha   90.00
_cell.angle_beta   90.00
_cell.angle_gamma   90.00
#
_symmetry.space_group_name_H-M   'P 1'
#
loop_
_entity.id
_entity.type
_entity.pdbx_description
1 polymer ?
#
loop_
_entity_poly.entity_id
_entity_poly.type
_entity_poly.pdbx_seq_one_letter_code
_entity_poly.pdbx_strand_id
1 'polypeptide(L)' 'MQFHLKQQDSPLFAAIHKPEEQPDKLFRSLGFEQTWKEWSDSQKAEDRQEKTLQQAQSHSPGR' A
#
# COMPACT_ATOMS: atom_id res chain seq x y z
N MET A 1 -28.35 -26.35 -2.41
CA MET A 1 -28.65 -25.01 -1.86
C MET A 1 -28.59 -24.01 -3.01
N GLN A 2 -29.63 -23.21 -3.22
CA GLN A 2 -29.63 -22.13 -4.21
C GLN A 2 -29.50 -20.79 -3.48
N PHE A 3 -28.45 -20.03 -3.78
CA PHE A 3 -28.26 -18.67 -3.30
C PHE A 3 -28.80 -17.71 -4.36
N HIS A 4 -29.63 -16.75 -3.93
CA HIS A 4 -30.13 -15.69 -4.80
C HIS A 4 -29.60 -14.38 -4.24
N LEU A 5 -28.72 -13.71 -4.99
CA LEU A 5 -28.22 -12.40 -4.61
C LEU A 5 -29.37 -11.39 -4.80
N LYS A 6 -29.82 -10.79 -3.70
CA LYS A 6 -30.83 -9.71 -3.76
C LYS A 6 -30.21 -8.56 -4.55
N GLN A 7 -30.82 -8.20 -5.67
CA GLN A 7 -30.41 -7.03 -6.43
C GLN A 7 -30.69 -5.79 -5.57
N GLN A 8 -29.66 -4.99 -5.33
CA GLN A 8 -29.76 -3.74 -4.60
C GLN A 8 -29.76 -2.60 -5.62
N ASP A 9 -30.88 -1.86 -5.70
CA ASP A 9 -31.10 -0.80 -6.71
C ASP A 9 -30.27 0.48 -6.47
N SER A 10 -29.69 0.64 -5.27
CA SER A 10 -28.83 1.78 -4.95
C SER A 10 -27.37 1.45 -5.24
N PRO A 11 -26.62 2.29 -5.98
CA PRO A 11 -25.18 2.11 -6.09
C PRO A 11 -24.55 2.16 -4.70
N LEU A 12 -23.85 1.08 -4.34
CA LEU A 12 -23.00 1.06 -3.16
C LEU A 12 -21.78 1.92 -3.48
N PHE A 13 -21.78 3.13 -2.95
CA PHE A 13 -20.57 3.95 -2.96
C PHE A 13 -19.63 3.33 -1.94
N ALA A 14 -18.55 2.72 -2.43
CA ALA A 14 -17.40 2.47 -1.58
C ALA A 14 -16.97 3.84 -1.05
N ALA A 15 -17.09 4.05 0.25
CA ALA A 15 -16.47 5.21 0.86
C ALA A 15 -14.99 5.10 0.55
N ILE A 16 -14.47 6.05 -0.25
CA ILE A 16 -13.05 6.12 -0.57
C ILE A 16 -12.35 6.59 0.70
N HIS A 17 -12.17 5.67 1.63
CA HIS A 17 -11.39 5.88 2.82
C HIS A 17 -9.93 5.84 2.40
N LYS A 18 -9.29 7.01 2.45
CA LYS A 18 -7.86 7.12 2.26
C LYS A 18 -7.17 6.24 3.31
N PRO A 19 -6.34 5.28 2.89
CA PRO A 19 -5.66 4.39 3.83
C PRO A 19 -4.83 5.15 4.89
N GLU A 20 -4.35 6.35 4.57
CA GLU A 20 -3.62 7.25 5.47
C GLU A 20 -4.46 7.75 6.66
N GLU A 21 -5.78 7.83 6.49
CA GLU A 21 -6.71 8.30 7.52
C GLU A 21 -7.24 7.15 8.38
N GLN A 22 -6.92 5.90 8.01
CA GLN A 22 -7.40 4.72 8.71
C GLN A 22 -6.49 4.34 9.89
N PRO A 23 -7.06 3.90 11.01
CA PRO A 23 -6.27 3.54 12.18
C PRO A 23 -5.52 2.22 11.94
N ASP A 24 -4.26 2.15 12.37
CA ASP A 24 -3.39 0.98 12.21
C ASP A 24 -4.03 -0.35 12.66
N LYS A 25 -4.79 -0.30 13.77
CA LYS A 25 -5.53 -1.44 14.32
C LYS A 25 -6.54 -2.04 13.33
N LEU A 26 -7.07 -1.26 12.38
CA LEU A 26 -7.97 -1.75 11.34
C LEU A 26 -7.25 -2.76 10.45
N PHE A 27 -6.05 -2.42 9.97
CA PHE A 27 -5.26 -3.29 9.10
C PHE A 27 -4.90 -4.60 9.81
N ARG A 28 -4.50 -4.52 11.09
CA ARG A 28 -4.22 -5.70 11.91
C ARG A 28 -5.47 -6.56 12.13
N SER A 29 -6.62 -5.94 12.39
CA SER A 29 -7.90 -6.65 12.58
C SER A 29 -8.41 -7.30 11.30
N LEU A 30 -8.07 -6.75 10.14
CA LEU A 30 -8.37 -7.31 8.83
C LEU A 30 -7.37 -8.42 8.40
N GLY A 31 -6.35 -8.70 9.22
CA GLY A 31 -5.38 -9.76 8.96
C GLY A 31 -4.20 -9.35 8.06
N PHE A 32 -3.97 -8.03 7.87
CA PHE A 32 -2.77 -7.57 7.17
C PHE A 32 -1.53 -7.66 8.09
N GLU A 33 -0.44 -8.16 7.53
CA GLU A 33 0.88 -8.29 8.18
C GLU A 33 1.57 -6.95 8.45
N GLN A 34 1.10 -5.88 7.80
CA GLN A 34 1.66 -4.54 7.94
C GLN A 34 0.56 -3.49 7.78
N THR A 35 0.71 -2.39 8.50
CA THR A 35 -0.16 -1.20 8.41
C THR A 35 0.13 -0.43 7.12
N TRP A 36 -0.78 0.47 6.75
CA TRP A 36 -0.55 1.35 5.60
C TRP A 36 0.73 2.18 5.75
N LYS A 37 1.00 2.67 6.97
CA LYS A 37 2.20 3.46 7.27
C LYS A 37 3.48 2.65 7.08
N GLU A 38 3.53 1.44 7.64
CA GLU A 38 4.70 0.57 7.51
C GLU A 38 4.98 0.23 6.04
N TRP A 39 3.94 -0.08 5.26
CA TRP A 39 4.08 -0.29 3.83
C TRP A 39 4.58 0.96 3.09
N SER A 40 3.99 2.13 3.36
CA SER A 40 4.39 3.40 2.73
C SER A 40 5.85 3.78 3.03
N ASP A 41 6.29 3.55 4.27
CA ASP A 41 7.66 3.82 4.68
C ASP A 41 8.66 2.84 4.03
N SER A 42 8.28 1.57 3.83
CA SER A 42 9.08 0.62 3.06
C SER A 42 9.29 1.07 1.61
N GLN A 43 8.26 1.60 0.94
CA GLN A 43 8.40 2.09 -0.44
C GLN A 43 9.41 3.25 -0.54
N LYS A 44 9.38 4.18 0.42
CA LYS A 44 10.34 5.30 0.46
C LYS A 44 11.77 4.84 0.74
N ALA A 45 11.93 3.77 1.52
CA ALA A 45 13.22 3.19 1.80
C ALA A 45 13.80 2.54 0.53
N GLU A 46 13.00 1.80 -0.23
CA GLU A 46 13.40 1.18 -1.50
C GLU A 46 13.82 2.24 -2.53
N ASP A 47 13.03 3.30 -2.71
CA ASP A 47 13.36 4.44 -3.59
C ASP A 47 14.71 5.10 -3.23
N ARG A 48 15.02 5.20 -1.93
CA ARG A 48 16.29 5.78 -1.46
C ARG A 48 17.46 4.85 -1.73
N GLN A 49 17.28 3.54 -1.59
CA GLN A 49 18.30 2.55 -1.92
C GLN A 49 18.61 2.57 -3.42
N GLU A 50 17.58 2.64 -4.26
CA GLU A 50 17.75 2.68 -5.72
C GLU A 50 18.48 3.94 -6.17
N LYS A 51 18.10 5.12 -5.66
CA LYS A 51 18.84 6.37 -5.93
C LYS A 51 20.30 6.31 -5.49
N THR A 52 20.57 5.71 -4.33
CA THR A 52 21.94 5.57 -3.81
C THR A 52 22.77 4.65 -4.71
N LEU A 53 22.18 3.56 -5.19
CA LEU A 53 22.83 2.62 -6.11
C LEU A 53 23.13 3.28 -7.46
N GLN A 54 22.17 4.01 -8.04
CA GLN A 54 22.37 4.74 -9.30
C GLN A 54 23.45 5.82 -9.18
N GLN A 55 23.52 6.52 -8.04
CA GLN A 55 24.56 7.52 -7.79
C GLN A 55 25.95 6.88 -7.62
N ALA A 56 26.04 5.74 -6.93
CA ALA A 56 27.29 4.98 -6.79
C ALA A 56 27.80 4.44 -8.15
N GLN A 57 26.89 3.99 -9.03
CA GLN A 57 27.23 3.57 -10.38
C GLN A 57 27.67 4.74 -11.27
N SER A 58 27.06 5.92 -11.11
CA SER A 58 27.41 7.14 -11.86
C SER A 58 28.78 7.71 -11.49
N HIS A 59 29.29 7.42 -10.29
CA HIS A 59 30.59 7.91 -9.81
C HIS A 59 31.73 6.89 -9.96
N SER A 60 31.50 5.72 -10.56
CA SER A 60 32.58 4.79 -10.89
C SER A 60 33.41 5.40 -12.04
N PRO A 61 34.68 5.81 -11.81
CA PRO A 61 35.54 6.24 -12.90
C PRO A 61 35.83 5.01 -13.74
N GLY A 62 35.45 5.06 -15.01
CA GLY A 62 35.86 4.07 -16.00
C GLY A 62 37.36 3.86 -15.91
N ARG A 63 37.75 2.60 -15.72
CA ARG A 63 39.15 2.18 -15.73
C ARG A 63 39.64 2.06 -17.17
#